data_AF-A0A953EA34-F1
#
_entry.id   AF-A0A953EA34-F1
#
_cell.length_a   1.000
_cell.length_b   1.000
_cell.length_c   1.000
_cell.angle_alpha   90.00
_cell.angle_beta   90.00
_cell.angle_gamma   90.00
#
_symmetry.space_group_name_H-M   'P 1'
#
loop_
_entity.id
_entity.type
_entity.pdbx_description
1 polymer ?
#
loop_
_entity_poly.entity_id
_entity_poly.type
_entity_poly.pdbx_seq_one_letter_code
_entity_poly.pdbx_strand_id
1 'polypeptide(L)' 'MQEKDREALALAAGLARAWKVHRADVEDAIASLARLRAGFARPADPAIEPTPAYRMPRPATESGR' A
#
# COMPACT_ATOMS: atom_id res chain seq x y z
N MET A 1 9.52 9.97 -9.62
CA MET A 1 8.32 9.13 -9.90
C MET A 1 7.77 9.57 -11.24
N GLN A 2 7.78 8.67 -12.21
CA GLN A 2 7.37 8.93 -13.58
C GLN A 2 5.83 8.99 -13.66
N GLU A 3 5.32 9.60 -14.72
CA GLU A 3 3.87 9.67 -14.98
C GLU A 3 3.18 8.30 -14.98
N LYS A 4 3.78 7.31 -15.65
CA LYS A 4 3.27 5.94 -15.67
C LYS A 4 3.15 5.33 -14.27
N ASP A 5 4.07 5.66 -13.37
CA ASP A 5 4.03 5.16 -11.99
C ASP A 5 2.85 5.78 -11.22
N ARG A 6 2.57 7.07 -11.45
CA ARG A 6 1.44 7.78 -10.83
C ARG A 6 0.10 7.26 -11.35
N GLU A 7 0.01 7.01 -12.65
CA GLU A 7 -1.16 6.39 -13.25
C GLU A 7 -1.41 4.99 -12.67
N ALA A 8 -0.37 4.16 -12.58
CA ALA A 8 -0.48 2.83 -11.98
C ALA A 8 -0.95 2.89 -10.51
N LEU A 9 -0.44 3.84 -9.72
CA LEU A 9 -0.89 4.06 -8.34
C LEU A 9 -2.35 4.50 -8.27
N ALA A 10 -2.78 5.41 -9.16
CA ALA A 10 -4.17 5.84 -9.24
C ALA A 10 -5.10 4.67 -9.60
N LEU A 11 -4.71 3.82 -10.55
CA LEU A 11 -5.47 2.63 -10.93
C LEU A 11 -5.56 1.62 -9.77
N ALA A 12 -4.45 1.34 -9.09
CA ALA A 12 -4.40 0.42 -7.95
C ALA A 12 -5.27 0.91 -6.77
N ALA A 13 -5.38 2.23 -6.60
CA ALA A 13 -6.25 2.86 -5.60
C ALA A 13 -7.73 2.94 -6.02
N GLY A 14 -8.10 2.42 -7.20
CA GLY A 14 -9.47 2.51 -7.72
C GLY A 14 -9.86 3.91 -8.24
N LEU A 15 -8.90 4.80 -8.40
CA LEU A 15 -9.11 6.20 -8.81
C LEU A 15 -9.07 6.40 -10.34
N ALA A 16 -9.33 5.36 -11.13
CA ALA A 16 -9.24 5.41 -12.59
C ALA A 16 -10.08 6.54 -13.24
N ARG A 17 -11.28 6.82 -12.70
CA ARG A 17 -12.11 7.93 -13.16
C ARG A 17 -11.54 9.28 -12.75
N ALA A 18 -11.07 9.41 -11.51
CA ALA A 18 -10.48 10.63 -11.00
C ALA A 18 -9.17 10.98 -11.73
N TRP A 19 -8.35 9.99 -12.11
CA TRP A 19 -7.16 10.20 -12.93
C TRP A 19 -7.49 10.86 -14.29
N LYS A 20 -8.63 10.52 -14.90
CA LYS A 20 -9.06 11.09 -16.18
C LYS A 20 -9.64 12.49 -16.08
N VAL A 21 -10.36 12.79 -14.99
CA VAL A 21 -11.13 14.04 -14.85
C VAL A 21 -10.43 15.07 -13.96
N HIS A 22 -9.69 14.60 -12.95
CA HIS A 22 -9.10 15.37 -11.85
C HIS A 22 -7.62 14.99 -11.65
N ARG A 23 -6.87 14.91 -12.76
CA ARG A 23 -5.50 14.39 -12.74
C ARG A 23 -4.58 15.15 -11.76
N ALA A 24 -4.65 16.47 -11.76
CA ALA A 24 -3.83 17.31 -10.88
C ALA A 24 -4.07 17.01 -9.39
N ASP A 25 -5.33 16.82 -9.01
CA ASP A 25 -5.71 16.50 -7.62
C ASP A 25 -5.18 15.12 -7.20
N VAL A 26 -5.25 14.14 -8.12
CA VAL A 26 -4.69 12.80 -7.87
C VAL A 26 -3.17 12.85 -7.75
N GLU A 27 -2.49 13.64 -8.59
CA GLU A 27 -1.04 13.81 -8.51
C GLU A 27 -0.62 14.48 -7.19
N ASP A 28 -1.36 15.49 -6.72
CA ASP A 28 -1.07 16.15 -5.46
C ASP A 28 -1.35 15.26 -4.25
N ALA A 29 -2.40 14.44 -4.30
CA ALA A 29 -2.67 13.41 -3.29
C ALA A 29 -1.54 12.38 -3.21
N ILE A 30 -1.03 11.90 -4.36
CA ILE A 30 0.12 10.99 -4.42
C ILE A 30 1.37 11.65 -3.81
N ALA A 31 1.64 12.91 -4.15
CA ALA A 31 2.77 13.65 -3.61
C ALA A 31 2.65 13.85 -2.09
N SER A 32 1.45 14.17 -1.59
CA SER A 32 1.16 14.33 -0.17
C SER A 32 1.34 13.02 0.60
N LEU A 33 0.88 11.89 0.05
CA LEU A 33 1.11 10.57 0.63
C LEU A 33 2.61 10.22 0.68
N ALA A 34 3.37 10.54 -0.37
CA ALA A 34 4.81 10.30 -0.40
C ALA A 34 5.55 11.09 0.70
N ARG A 35 5.18 12.36 0.91
CA ARG A 35 5.71 13.19 2.01
C ARG A 35 5.33 12.63 3.37
N LEU A 36 4.06 12.25 3.55
CA LEU A 36 3.57 11.65 4.79
C LEU A 36 4.35 10.37 5.12
N ARG A 37 4.52 9.48 4.13
CA ARG A 37 5.29 8.24 4.28
C ARG A 37 6.75 8.49 4.66
N ALA A 38 7.38 9.51 4.07
CA ALA A 38 8.76 9.88 4.39
C ALA A 38 8.92 10.39 5.84
N GLY A 39 7.86 10.93 6.44
CA GLY A 39 7.85 11.36 7.84
C GLY A 39 7.84 10.21 8.86
N PHE A 40 7.48 8.99 8.45
CA PHE A 40 7.51 7.81 9.31
C PHE A 40 8.82 7.03 9.10
N ALA A 41 9.60 6.87 10.17
CA ALA A 41 10.74 5.96 10.14
C ALA A 41 10.22 4.52 10.04
N ARG A 42 10.57 3.83 8.95
CA ARG A 42 10.38 2.38 8.89
C ARG A 42 11.32 1.74 9.92
N PRO A 43 10.85 0.85 10.81
CA PRO A 43 11.73 0.12 11.69
C PRO A 43 12.81 -0.60 10.86
N ALA A 44 14.07 -0.44 11.25
CA ALA A 44 15.18 -1.13 10.58
C ALA A 44 15.13 -2.65 10.80
N ASP A 45 14.46 -3.08 11.88
CA ASP A 45 14.22 -4.47 12.22
C ASP A 45 12.81 -4.89 11.77
N PRO A 46 12.70 -5.80 10.78
CA PRO A 46 11.43 -6.35 10.31
C PRO A 46 10.62 -7.07 11.41
N ALA A 47 11.27 -7.55 12.47
CA ALA A 47 10.59 -8.22 13.59
C ALA A 47 9.76 -7.26 14.46
N ILE A 48 9.97 -5.95 14.31
CA ILE A 48 9.25 -4.88 15.03
C ILE A 48 8.19 -4.23 14.14
N GLU A 49 8.05 -4.66 12.87
CA GLU A 49 6.89 -4.27 12.09
C GLU A 49 5.62 -4.77 12.81
N PRO A 50 4.57 -3.94 12.97
CA PRO A 50 3.35 -4.36 13.62
C PRO A 50 2.73 -5.51 12.81
N THR A 51 2.87 -6.74 13.30
CA THR A 51 2.24 -7.88 12.65
C THR A 51 0.73 -7.67 12.64
N PRO A 52 0.05 -7.88 11.48
CA PRO A 52 -1.40 -7.84 11.46
C PRO A 52 -1.94 -8.83 12.50
N ALA A 53 -2.91 -8.39 13.28
CA ALA A 53 -3.51 -9.22 14.34
C ALA A 53 -4.10 -10.54 13.78
N TYR A 54 -4.42 -10.55 12.48
CA TYR A 54 -4.91 -11.72 11.77
C TYR A 54 -3.77 -12.71 11.47
N ARG A 55 -3.81 -13.87 12.12
CA ARG A 55 -3.07 -15.07 11.68
C ARG A 55 -4.00 -15.99 10.89
N MET A 56 -3.53 -16.52 9.77
CA MET A 56 -4.25 -17.58 9.06
C MET A 56 -4.42 -18.80 9.97
N PRO A 57 -5.58 -19.47 9.93
CA PRO A 57 -5.76 -20.75 10.62
C PRO A 57 -4.72 -21.74 10.12
N ARG A 58 -3.96 -22.35 11.04
CA ARG A 58 -3.05 -23.44 10.67
C ARG A 58 -3.93 -24.63 10.26
N PRO A 59 -3.78 -25.21 9.05
CA PRO A 59 -4.51 -26.41 8.69
C PRO A 59 -4.18 -27.47 9.73
N ALA A 60 -5.22 -28.14 10.27
CA ALA A 60 -5.04 -29.27 11.15
C ALA A 60 -4.21 -30.30 10.39
N THR A 61 -2.97 -30.52 10.84
CA THR A 61 -2.19 -31.65 10.35
C THR A 61 -3.00 -32.89 10.68
N GLU A 62 -3.61 -33.52 9.68
CA GLU A 62 -4.15 -34.86 9.81
C GLU A 62 -2.99 -35.75 10.27
N SER A 63 -2.93 -36.03 11.57
CA SER A 63 -2.13 -37.14 12.07
C SER A 63 -2.86 -38.40 11.64
N GLY A 64 -2.53 -38.87 10.44
CA GLY A 64 -2.74 -40.26 10.09
C GLY A 64 -1.85 -41.11 10.98
N ARG A 65 -2.47 -41.78 11.96
CA ARG A 65 -2.09 -43.09 12.45
C ARG A 65 -3.27 -43.76 13.14
#